data_AF-A0A919FB18-F1
#
_entry.id   AF-A0A919FB18-F1
#
_cell.length_a   1.000
_cell.length_b   1.000
_cell.length_c   1.000
_cell.angle_alpha   90.00
_cell.angle_beta   90.00
_cell.angle_gamma   90.00
#
_symmetry.space_group_name_H-M   'P 1'
#
loop_
_entity.id
_entity.type
_entity.pdbx_description
1 polymer ?
#
loop_
_entity_poly.entity_id
_entity_poly.type
_entity_poly.pdbx_seq_one_letter_code
_entity_poly.pdbx_strand_id
1 'polypeptide(L)'
;MIDLDRAALEVTGRRLTWQRQGLAAGVVTWRDGAAPWPQRLETDRSSVTEPDSIGIVLTGPDDAELSVVLFRGGWADVDFMASADDAGVLPASDMDSAQAFGDLLDHCVARVFGSK
;
A
#
# COMPACT_ATOMS: atom_id res chain seq x y z
N MET A 1 2.28 17.74 1.27
CA MET A 1 2.77 16.73 0.30
C MET A 1 3.52 15.69 1.10
N ILE A 2 3.23 14.42 0.85
CA ILE A 2 3.81 13.30 1.58
C ILE A 2 5.18 12.92 0.98
N ASP A 3 6.14 12.63 1.85
CA ASP A 3 7.41 12.04 1.46
C ASP A 3 7.20 10.54 1.16
N LEU A 4 7.13 10.20 -0.14
CA LEU A 4 6.88 8.85 -0.60
C LEU A 4 8.09 7.90 -0.41
N ASP A 5 9.30 8.44 -0.35
CA ASP A 5 10.50 7.67 -0.03
C ASP A 5 10.47 7.22 1.44
N ARG A 6 10.04 8.09 2.36
CA ARG A 6 9.76 7.72 3.75
C ARG A 6 8.62 6.72 3.87
N ALA A 7 7.53 6.92 3.14
CA ALA A 7 6.41 5.98 3.15
C ALA A 7 6.80 4.58 2.64
N ALA A 8 7.69 4.48 1.64
CA ALA A 8 8.21 3.19 1.18
C ALA A 8 9.08 2.48 2.24
N LEU A 9 9.76 3.23 3.11
CA LEU A 9 10.45 2.68 4.27
C LEU A 9 9.48 2.13 5.31
N GLU A 10 8.33 2.76 5.52
CA GLU A 10 7.27 2.25 6.42
C GLU A 10 6.74 0.89 5.96
N VAL A 11 6.58 0.70 4.64
CA VAL A 11 6.23 -0.61 4.06
C VAL A 11 7.36 -1.61 4.28
N THR A 12 8.60 -1.23 3.98
CA THR A 12 9.76 -2.12 4.07
C THR A 12 10.00 -2.58 5.51
N GLY A 13 9.85 -1.69 6.49
CA GLY A 13 10.01 -1.99 7.92
C GLY A 13 9.01 -3.03 8.45
N ARG A 14 7.83 -3.17 7.82
CA ARG A 14 6.78 -4.10 8.24
C ARG A 14 6.86 -5.48 7.60
N ARG A 15 7.64 -5.66 6.53
CA ARG A 15 7.67 -6.90 5.73
C ARG A 15 7.94 -8.15 6.58
N LEU A 16 8.91 -8.09 7.49
CA LEU A 16 9.24 -9.24 8.36
C LEU A 16 8.11 -9.57 9.33
N THR A 17 7.33 -8.58 9.77
CA THR A 17 6.17 -8.81 10.64
C THR A 17 5.04 -9.47 9.87
N TRP A 18 4.71 -8.97 8.68
CA TRP A 18 3.71 -9.58 7.80
C TRP A 18 4.08 -11.02 7.42
N GLN A 19 5.34 -11.27 7.08
CA GLN A 19 5.82 -12.64 6.79
C GLN A 19 5.64 -13.59 7.99
N ARG A 20 5.91 -13.13 9.22
CA ARG A 20 5.68 -13.95 10.42
C ARG A 20 4.21 -14.23 10.69
N GLN A 21 3.30 -13.40 10.16
CA GLN A 21 1.85 -13.61 10.20
C GLN A 21 1.36 -14.50 9.05
N GLY A 22 2.26 -15.01 8.19
CA GLY A 22 1.90 -15.83 7.04
C GLY A 22 1.45 -15.01 5.82
N LEU A 23 1.64 -13.69 5.82
CA LEU A 23 1.28 -12.82 4.71
C LEU A 23 2.45 -12.69 3.73
N ALA A 24 2.15 -12.67 2.44
CA ALA A 24 3.10 -12.33 1.39
C ALA A 24 2.93 -10.86 0.99
N ALA A 25 4.01 -10.09 1.13
CA ALA A 25 4.07 -8.70 0.73
C ALA A 25 4.72 -8.57 -0.65
N GLY A 26 3.96 -8.04 -1.61
CA GLY A 26 4.42 -7.67 -2.93
C GLY A 26 5.58 -6.67 -2.90
N VAL A 27 6.16 -6.39 -4.07
CA VAL A 27 7.12 -5.29 -4.20
C VAL A 27 6.38 -3.95 -4.11
N VAL A 28 7.04 -2.94 -3.54
CA VAL A 28 6.50 -1.57 -3.58
C VAL A 28 6.52 -1.12 -5.04
N THR A 29 5.37 -0.64 -5.51
CA THR A 29 5.24 -0.04 -6.84
C THR A 29 5.25 1.48 -6.73
N TRP A 30 5.67 2.14 -7.80
CA TRP A 30 5.80 3.58 -7.90
C TRP A 30 5.11 4.05 -9.18
N ARG A 31 4.41 5.18 -9.12
CA ARG A 31 3.90 5.88 -10.30
C ARG A 31 4.68 7.16 -10.49
N ASP A 32 5.19 7.38 -11.70
CA ASP A 32 5.85 8.64 -12.08
C ASP A 32 4.81 9.62 -12.65
N GLY A 33 4.61 10.74 -11.97
CA GLY A 33 3.70 11.80 -12.37
C GLY A 33 4.14 12.55 -13.62
N ALA A 34 5.44 12.53 -13.94
CA ALA A 34 6.00 13.15 -15.14
C ALA A 34 5.92 12.23 -16.38
N ALA A 35 5.64 10.94 -16.20
CA ALA A 35 5.55 10.00 -17.31
C ALA A 35 4.25 10.18 -18.13
N PRO A 36 4.30 9.96 -19.46
CA PRO A 36 3.12 10.05 -20.31
C PRO A 36 2.12 8.94 -19.99
N TRP A 37 0.85 9.21 -20.27
CA TRP A 37 -0.22 8.23 -20.09
C TRP A 37 -0.21 7.16 -21.20
N PRO A 38 -0.50 5.87 -20.90
CA PRO A 38 -0.73 5.30 -19.57
C PRO A 38 0.54 5.20 -18.75
N GLN A 39 0.48 5.68 -17.51
CA GLN A 39 1.61 5.64 -16.59
C GLN A 39 1.84 4.21 -16.12
N ARG A 40 3.02 3.67 -16.41
CA ARG A 40 3.45 2.36 -15.92
C ARG A 40 3.76 2.45 -14.42
N LEU A 41 3.48 1.36 -13.70
CA LEU A 41 3.96 1.16 -12.35
C LEU A 41 5.38 0.61 -12.37
N GLU A 42 6.33 1.35 -11.81
CA GLU A 42 7.71 0.96 -11.68
C GLU A 42 7.96 0.28 -10.33
N THR A 43 8.91 -0.65 -10.28
CA THR A 43 9.31 -1.32 -9.03
C THR A 43 10.69 -0.85 -8.54
N ASP A 44 11.45 -0.20 -9.42
CA ASP A 44 12.71 0.44 -9.10
C ASP A 44 12.49 1.95 -8.92
N ARG A 45 12.75 2.42 -7.70
CA ARG A 45 12.65 3.85 -7.35
C ARG A 45 13.53 4.75 -8.24
N SER A 46 14.66 4.24 -8.73
CA SER A 46 15.57 5.01 -9.60
C SER A 46 15.01 5.28 -10.99
N SER A 47 13.97 4.53 -11.39
CA SER A 47 13.27 4.71 -12.67
C SER A 47 12.17 5.79 -12.60
N VAL A 48 11.95 6.42 -11.44
CA VAL A 48 10.91 7.41 -11.21
C VAL A 48 11.49 8.80 -11.00
N THR A 49 11.08 9.75 -11.84
CA THR A 49 11.53 11.15 -11.80
C THR A 49 10.71 11.97 -10.81
N GLU A 50 9.38 11.96 -10.94
CA GLU A 50 8.47 12.67 -10.05
C GLU A 50 7.49 11.67 -9.40
N PRO A 51 7.83 11.12 -8.21
CA PRO A 51 6.96 10.17 -7.52
C PRO A 51 5.59 10.78 -7.24
N ASP A 52 4.55 10.19 -7.82
CA ASP A 52 3.17 10.65 -7.63
C ASP A 52 2.39 9.75 -6.67
N SER A 53 2.68 8.45 -6.67
CA SER A 53 2.15 7.50 -5.69
C SER A 53 3.08 6.32 -5.47
N ILE A 54 2.93 5.66 -4.31
CA ILE A 54 3.43 4.30 -4.08
C ILE A 54 2.29 3.33 -3.82
N GLY A 55 2.47 2.07 -4.17
CA GLY A 55 1.49 1.01 -3.94
C GLY A 55 2.11 -0.22 -3.29
N ILE A 56 1.30 -0.97 -2.56
CA ILE A 56 1.64 -2.28 -2.02
C ILE A 56 0.43 -3.21 -2.10
N VAL A 57 0.68 -4.47 -2.44
CA VAL A 57 -0.30 -5.55 -2.37
C VAL A 57 0.18 -6.57 -1.33
N LEU A 58 -0.72 -6.96 -0.44
CA LEU A 58 -0.53 -8.02 0.54
C LEU A 58 -1.51 -9.13 0.25
N THR A 59 -1.04 -10.38 0.27
CA THR A 59 -1.89 -11.57 0.13
C THR A 59 -1.76 -12.47 1.35
N GLY A 60 -2.86 -13.06 1.78
CA GLY A 60 -2.95 -13.96 2.93
C GLY A 60 -3.61 -15.31 2.57
N PRO A 61 -4.01 -16.09 3.59
CA PRO A 61 -4.78 -17.31 3.42
C PRO A 61 -6.10 -17.09 2.67
N ASP A 62 -6.67 -18.17 2.11
CA ASP A 62 -7.98 -18.16 1.43
C ASP A 62 -8.11 -17.11 0.31
N ASP A 63 -7.00 -16.84 -0.38
CA ASP A 63 -6.87 -15.83 -1.44
C ASP A 63 -7.26 -14.41 -0.97
N ALA A 64 -7.14 -14.13 0.32
CA ALA A 64 -7.37 -12.79 0.84
C ALA A 64 -6.30 -11.81 0.32
N GLU A 65 -6.73 -10.62 -0.10
CA GLU A 65 -5.89 -9.60 -0.70
C GLU A 65 -6.18 -8.22 -0.12
N LEU A 66 -5.13 -7.41 0.05
CA LEU A 66 -5.20 -6.00 0.44
C LEU A 66 -4.27 -5.20 -0.49
N SER A 67 -4.84 -4.26 -1.23
CA SER A 67 -4.12 -3.29 -2.06
C SER A 67 -4.24 -1.90 -1.44
N VAL A 68 -3.10 -1.24 -1.23
CA VAL A 68 -3.06 0.12 -0.67
C VAL A 68 -2.19 0.98 -1.56
N VAL A 69 -2.71 2.15 -1.97
CA VAL A 69 -2.00 3.13 -2.79
C VAL A 69 -1.98 4.48 -2.09
N LEU A 70 -0.79 4.98 -1.76
CA LEU A 70 -0.59 6.31 -1.18
C LEU A 70 -0.21 7.32 -2.27
N PHE A 71 -0.97 8.39 -2.36
CA PHE A 71 -0.69 9.50 -3.28
C PHE A 71 0.06 10.60 -2.56
N ARG A 72 1.05 11.22 -3.23
CA ARG A 72 1.84 12.34 -2.67
C ARG A 72 0.98 13.51 -2.20
N GLY A 73 -0.23 13.63 -2.76
CA GLY A 73 -1.21 14.66 -2.46
C GLY A 73 -1.83 14.56 -1.07
N GLY A 74 -1.56 13.47 -0.32
CA GLY A 74 -2.02 13.33 1.06
C GLY A 74 -3.32 12.55 1.19
N TRP A 75 -3.54 11.55 0.35
CA TRP A 75 -4.61 10.58 0.54
C TRP A 75 -4.13 9.18 0.15
N ALA A 76 -4.80 8.17 0.68
CA ALA A 76 -4.56 6.79 0.32
C ALA A 76 -5.86 6.09 -0.08
N ASP A 77 -5.80 5.34 -1.18
CA ASP A 77 -6.85 4.42 -1.61
C ASP A 77 -6.55 3.03 -1.05
N VAL A 78 -7.60 2.33 -0.63
CA VAL A 78 -7.50 0.98 -0.05
C VAL A 78 -8.58 0.10 -0.65
N ASP A 79 -8.17 -0.99 -1.29
CA ASP A 79 -9.02 -2.04 -1.81
C ASP A 79 -8.69 -3.36 -1.11
N PHE A 80 -9.70 -4.18 -0.81
CA PHE A 80 -9.49 -5.46 -0.16
C PHE A 80 -10.50 -6.53 -0.61
N MET A 81 -10.08 -7.78 -0.45
CA MET A 81 -10.86 -9.00 -0.55
C MET A 81 -10.48 -9.85 0.65
N ALA A 82 -11.28 -9.85 1.71
CA ALA A 82 -11.04 -10.68 2.89
C ALA A 82 -11.65 -12.09 2.74
N SER A 83 -12.74 -12.20 1.99
CA SER A 83 -13.38 -13.45 1.59
C SER A 83 -14.34 -13.19 0.41
N ALA A 84 -14.91 -14.25 -0.18
CA ALA A 84 -15.90 -14.13 -1.25
C ALA A 84 -17.11 -13.23 -0.91
N ASP A 85 -17.48 -13.15 0.38
CA ASP A 85 -18.61 -12.34 0.86
C ASP A 85 -18.17 -11.02 1.54
N ASP A 86 -16.87 -10.75 1.65
CA ASP A 86 -16.31 -9.58 2.34
C ASP A 86 -15.17 -8.98 1.51
N ALA A 87 -15.54 -8.08 0.61
CA ALA A 87 -14.64 -7.35 -0.28
C ALA A 87 -15.14 -5.93 -0.47
N GLY A 88 -14.23 -5.00 -0.75
CA GLY A 88 -14.62 -3.63 -1.05
C GLY A 88 -13.47 -2.64 -1.03
N VAL A 89 -13.86 -1.38 -1.05
CA VAL A 89 -12.95 -0.22 -1.01
C VAL A 89 -13.20 0.51 0.30
N LEU A 90 -12.14 0.88 1.02
CA LEU A 90 -12.28 1.77 2.17
C LEU A 90 -12.26 3.23 1.71
N PRO A 91 -12.93 4.14 2.43
CA PRO A 91 -12.89 5.55 2.10
C PRO A 91 -11.44 6.06 2.02
N ALA A 92 -11.18 6.88 0.99
CA ALA A 92 -9.88 7.53 0.84
C ALA A 92 -9.56 8.31 2.13
N SER A 93 -8.48 7.92 2.79
CA SER A 93 -8.11 8.47 4.09
C SER A 93 -7.14 9.63 3.88
N ASP A 94 -7.42 10.78 4.48
CA ASP A 94 -6.49 11.91 4.49
C ASP A 94 -5.22 11.54 5.24
N MET A 95 -4.08 11.70 4.59
CA MET A 95 -2.75 11.37 5.11
C MET A 95 -1.94 12.66 5.25
N ASP A 96 -1.38 12.86 6.44
CA ASP A 96 -0.55 14.02 6.76
C ASP A 96 0.95 13.70 6.82
N SER A 97 1.30 12.41 6.92
CA SER A 97 2.67 11.93 7.15
C SER A 97 2.88 10.50 6.68
N ALA A 98 4.15 10.12 6.49
CA ALA A 98 4.53 8.72 6.25
C ALA A 98 4.17 7.82 7.44
N GLN A 99 4.29 8.33 8.67
CA GLN A 99 3.92 7.58 9.88
C GLN A 99 2.42 7.25 9.89
N ALA A 100 1.55 8.23 9.57
CA ALA A 100 0.11 7.99 9.47
C ALA A 100 -0.22 6.92 8.42
N PHE A 101 0.54 6.87 7.32
CA PHE A 101 0.43 5.80 6.35
C PHE A 101 0.85 4.43 6.91
N GLY A 102 1.93 4.37 7.69
CA GLY A 102 2.32 3.16 8.43
C GLY A 102 1.21 2.67 9.36
N ASP A 103 0.57 3.58 10.10
CA ASP A 103 -0.52 3.26 11.03
C ASP A 103 -1.77 2.78 10.28
N LEU A 104 -2.08 3.37 9.11
CA LEU A 104 -3.13 2.91 8.20
C LEU A 104 -2.87 1.47 7.74
N LEU A 105 -1.64 1.14 7.34
CA LEU A 105 -1.29 -0.21 6.93
C LEU A 105 -1.54 -1.22 8.06
N ASP A 106 -1.14 -0.88 9.28
CA ASP A 106 -1.35 -1.75 10.44
C ASP A 106 -2.84 -1.96 10.72
N HIS A 107 -3.65 -0.90 10.58
CA HIS A 107 -5.11 -0.98 10.71
C HIS A 107 -5.76 -1.86 9.63
N CYS A 108 -5.38 -1.67 8.36
CA CYS A 108 -5.92 -2.43 7.24
C CYS A 108 -5.53 -3.91 7.34
N VAL A 109 -4.29 -4.21 7.72
CA VAL A 109 -3.83 -5.59 7.91
C VAL A 109 -4.61 -6.28 9.04
N ALA A 110 -4.81 -5.60 10.17
CA ALA A 110 -5.61 -6.14 11.27
C ALA A 110 -7.07 -6.38 10.86
N ARG A 111 -7.65 -5.51 10.03
CA ARG A 111 -9.03 -5.66 9.52
C ARG A 111 -9.17 -6.85 8.57
N VAL A 112 -8.28 -6.96 7.60
CA VAL A 112 -8.42 -7.91 6.48
C VAL A 112 -7.92 -9.30 6.84
N PHE A 113 -6.81 -9.38 7.59
CA PHE A 113 -6.14 -10.65 7.90
C PHE A 113 -6.21 -11.04 9.38
N GLY A 114 -6.80 -10.20 10.23
CA GLY A 114 -7.00 -10.52 11.64
C GLY A 114 -7.99 -11.68 11.80
N SER A 115 -7.62 -12.67 12.61
CA SER A 115 -8.55 -13.74 13.01
C SER A 115 -9.76 -13.13 13.70
N LYS A 116 -10.98 -13.47 13.26
CA LYS A 116 -12.22 -13.22 13.99
C LYS A 116 -12.28 -14.01 15.29
#